data_AF-A0A846PAW8-F1
#
_entry.id   AF-A0A846PAW8-F1
#
_cell.length_a   1.000
_cell.length_b   1.000
_cell.length_c   1.000
_cell.angle_alpha   90.00
_cell.angle_beta   90.00
_cell.angle_gamma   90.00
#
_symmetry.space_group_name_H-M   'P 1'
#
loop_
_entity.id
_entity.type
_entity.pdbx_description
1 polymer ?
#
loop_
_entity_poly.entity_id
_entity_poly.type
_entity_poly.pdbx_seq_one_letter_code
_entity_poly.pdbx_strand_id
1 'polypeptide(L)'
;MPKENSPVTRRDSLDFRDRIYQPALVPLKEQLLPQKSFMNVRDQGYEGACSGFGLAAVIDYLNRSKGIKEPVSTRMLYEMAKRHDRWPGEDYEGSSARGAMKGWHKNGVCPEEDWPYDPDDPGFLTRQRQVAALEYPLGAYYRILPKRSDAHAALNEVEAIFATADTHRGWDNVDNGLIPYKPAYGSQGGHAFAILGYTEEGFIVQNSWGDDWGGLQMNGAFYPGCAIWRYDDFEDNVWDLWVARLALPVTEAKTLRVGAYIDVGGRSEAKVIAPPQHEIRDHYVHIDDGEFDRFGDYPSHEDQVREIIQRAVTGDGKPPKH
;
A
#
# COMPACT_ATOMS: atom_id res chain seq x y z
N MET A 1 -19.53 18.45 -16.38
CA MET A 1 -20.30 17.96 -15.22
C MET A 1 -19.28 17.42 -14.23
N PRO A 2 -19.33 17.76 -12.93
CA PRO A 2 -18.39 17.19 -11.97
C PRO A 2 -18.61 15.68 -11.92
N LYS A 3 -17.55 14.87 -11.98
CA LYS A 3 -17.65 13.43 -11.72
C LYS A 3 -18.11 13.29 -10.25
N GLU A 4 -19.37 12.93 -10.05
CA GLU A 4 -20.02 12.91 -8.72
C GLU A 4 -19.58 11.72 -7.85
N ASN A 5 -18.59 10.93 -8.28
CA ASN A 5 -17.99 9.84 -7.52
C ASN A 5 -16.52 9.68 -7.95
N SER A 6 -15.64 10.59 -7.53
CA SER A 6 -14.20 10.31 -7.62
C SER A 6 -13.83 9.30 -6.54
N PRO A 7 -13.17 8.18 -6.85
CA PRO A 7 -12.81 7.13 -5.90
C PRO A 7 -11.88 7.65 -4.79
N VAL A 8 -12.25 7.46 -3.52
CA VAL A 8 -11.62 8.18 -2.39
C VAL A 8 -10.81 7.25 -1.47
N THR A 9 -9.55 7.59 -1.20
CA THR A 9 -8.83 7.08 0.00
C THR A 9 -9.27 7.86 1.25
N ARG A 10 -8.92 7.41 2.45
CA ARG A 10 -9.32 8.06 3.71
C ARG A 10 -8.11 8.40 4.56
N ARG A 11 -8.25 9.46 5.37
CA ARG A 11 -7.30 9.82 6.42
C ARG A 11 -7.20 8.71 7.44
N ASP A 12 -5.99 8.34 7.83
CA ASP A 12 -5.77 7.39 8.91
C ASP A 12 -6.32 7.95 10.23
N SER A 13 -7.10 7.13 10.95
CA SER A 13 -7.47 7.45 12.34
C SER A 13 -6.24 7.47 13.24
N LEU A 14 -6.25 8.21 14.36
CA LEU A 14 -5.12 8.21 15.30
C LEU A 14 -4.93 6.81 15.90
N ASP A 15 -3.72 6.25 15.79
CA ASP A 15 -3.33 4.99 16.45
C ASP A 15 -1.95 5.16 17.08
N PHE A 16 -1.88 5.06 18.40
CA PHE A 16 -0.65 5.21 19.18
C PHE A 16 0.36 4.06 18.95
N ARG A 17 -0.04 2.99 18.25
CA ARG A 17 0.81 1.86 17.89
C ARG A 17 1.55 2.06 16.58
N ASP A 18 1.20 3.11 15.81
CA ASP A 18 1.97 3.49 14.64
C ASP A 18 3.41 3.77 15.05
N ARG A 19 4.36 3.09 14.40
CA ARG A 19 5.78 3.38 14.59
C ARG A 19 6.10 4.64 13.79
N ILE A 20 6.51 5.70 14.47
CA ILE A 20 6.88 6.95 13.84
C ILE A 20 8.29 6.82 13.25
N TYR A 21 8.44 7.26 12.00
CA TYR A 21 9.72 7.36 11.33
C TYR A 21 10.60 8.40 12.03
N GLN A 22 11.86 8.03 12.28
CA GLN A 22 12.87 8.90 12.85
C GLN A 22 14.04 9.01 11.87
N PRO A 23 14.27 10.20 11.27
CA PRO A 23 15.38 10.42 10.35
C PRO A 23 16.74 10.07 10.94
N ALA A 24 17.61 9.45 10.15
CA ALA A 24 18.97 9.05 10.53
C ALA A 24 19.99 10.21 10.53
N LEU A 25 19.55 11.44 10.25
CA LEU A 25 20.38 12.65 10.16
C LEU A 25 21.50 12.56 9.10
N VAL A 26 21.24 11.84 8.01
CA VAL A 26 22.16 11.78 6.85
C VAL A 26 22.13 13.08 6.06
N PRO A 27 23.23 13.46 5.37
CA PRO A 27 23.22 14.58 4.44
C PRO A 27 22.17 14.39 3.34
N LEU A 28 21.37 15.42 3.09
CA LEU A 28 20.33 15.41 2.07
C LEU A 28 20.87 15.96 0.75
N LYS A 29 20.46 15.37 -0.36
CA LYS A 29 20.72 15.94 -1.69
C LYS A 29 19.89 17.22 -1.88
N GLU A 30 20.38 18.18 -2.65
CA GLU A 30 19.60 19.38 -3.00
C GLU A 30 18.40 19.04 -3.90
N GLN A 31 18.57 18.03 -4.76
CA GLN A 31 17.56 17.49 -5.64
C GLN A 31 17.66 15.97 -5.68
N LEU A 32 16.51 15.31 -5.71
CA LEU A 32 16.42 13.86 -5.92
C LEU A 32 15.40 13.59 -7.01
N LEU A 33 15.88 13.15 -8.18
CA LEU A 33 15.02 12.75 -9.29
C LEU A 33 14.76 11.23 -9.24
N PRO A 34 13.54 10.78 -9.58
CA PRO A 34 13.24 9.36 -9.63
C PRO A 34 14.04 8.65 -10.72
N GLN A 35 14.41 7.40 -10.46
CA GLN A 35 15.02 6.54 -11.48
C GLN A 35 13.94 6.03 -12.43
N LYS A 36 13.92 6.56 -13.66
CA LYS A 36 12.85 6.25 -14.63
C LYS A 36 12.64 4.75 -14.88
N SER A 37 13.72 3.98 -14.91
CA SER A 37 13.66 2.51 -15.11
C SER A 37 13.02 1.74 -13.95
N PHE A 38 12.83 2.39 -12.79
CA PHE A 38 12.20 1.78 -11.62
C PHE A 38 10.70 2.10 -11.56
N MET A 39 10.25 3.09 -12.31
CA MET A 39 8.86 3.52 -12.33
C MET A 39 7.99 2.55 -13.12
N ASN A 40 6.75 2.40 -12.66
CA ASN A 40 5.71 1.64 -13.33
C ASN A 40 4.41 2.44 -13.23
N VAL A 41 4.13 3.25 -14.25
CA VAL A 41 2.92 4.09 -14.32
C VAL A 41 1.76 3.20 -14.73
N ARG A 42 0.67 3.29 -13.98
CA ARG A 42 -0.53 2.48 -14.18
C ARG A 42 -1.77 3.38 -14.26
N ASP A 43 -2.89 2.80 -14.66
CA ASP A 43 -4.19 3.47 -14.68
C ASP A 43 -5.19 2.67 -13.83
N GLN A 44 -5.73 3.30 -12.79
CA GLN A 44 -6.75 2.68 -11.92
C GLN A 44 -8.15 2.65 -12.55
N GLY A 45 -8.39 3.41 -13.62
CA GLY A 45 -9.72 3.56 -14.19
C GLY A 45 -10.70 4.23 -13.22
N TYR A 46 -11.88 3.62 -13.03
CA TYR A 46 -12.98 4.23 -12.28
C TYR A 46 -13.17 3.69 -10.85
N GLU A 47 -12.49 2.61 -10.45
CA GLU A 47 -12.65 2.03 -9.11
C GLU A 47 -11.90 2.83 -8.03
N GLY A 48 -12.40 2.71 -6.79
CA GLY A 48 -11.83 3.08 -5.48
C GLY A 48 -10.37 2.70 -5.18
N ALA A 49 -9.62 2.16 -6.14
CA ALA A 49 -8.44 1.36 -5.90
C ALA A 49 -7.13 2.14 -5.69
N CYS A 50 -7.17 3.48 -5.62
CA CYS A 50 -5.96 4.34 -5.54
C CYS A 50 -4.98 3.90 -4.44
N SER A 51 -5.47 3.49 -3.28
CA SER A 51 -4.65 2.93 -2.18
C SER A 51 -3.78 1.74 -2.62
N GLY A 52 -4.33 0.80 -3.38
CA GLY A 52 -3.58 -0.34 -3.93
C GLY A 52 -2.60 0.07 -5.02
N PHE A 53 -2.99 1.02 -5.88
CA PHE A 53 -2.15 1.52 -6.96
C PHE A 53 -0.96 2.36 -6.48
N GLY A 54 -1.20 3.31 -5.57
CA GLY A 54 -0.15 4.13 -4.98
C GLY A 54 0.85 3.28 -4.20
N LEU A 55 0.37 2.26 -3.47
CA LEU A 55 1.27 1.34 -2.77
C LEU A 55 2.04 0.44 -3.74
N ALA A 56 1.40 -0.07 -4.81
CA ALA A 56 2.08 -0.84 -5.85
C ALA A 56 3.21 -0.04 -6.51
N ALA A 57 2.99 1.26 -6.79
CA ALA A 57 4.02 2.13 -7.34
C ALA A 57 5.27 2.21 -6.43
N VAL A 58 5.08 2.32 -5.11
CA VAL A 58 6.18 2.28 -4.13
C VAL A 58 6.87 0.91 -4.13
N ILE A 59 6.12 -0.19 -4.10
CA ILE A 59 6.67 -1.54 -4.05
C ILE A 59 7.46 -1.85 -5.33
N ASP A 60 6.89 -1.54 -6.50
CA ASP A 60 7.55 -1.72 -7.79
C ASP A 60 8.85 -0.93 -7.85
N TYR A 61 8.84 0.34 -7.40
CA TYR A 61 10.04 1.18 -7.38
C TYR A 61 11.15 0.61 -6.49
N LEU A 62 10.81 0.17 -5.27
CA LEU A 62 11.75 -0.44 -4.33
C LEU A 62 12.24 -1.82 -4.81
N ASN A 63 11.39 -2.62 -5.45
CA ASN A 63 11.77 -3.90 -6.02
C ASN A 63 12.75 -3.72 -7.18
N ARG A 64 12.48 -2.74 -8.05
CA ARG A 64 13.37 -2.41 -9.17
C ARG A 64 14.73 -1.90 -8.71
N SER A 65 14.80 -1.13 -7.63
CA SER A 65 16.09 -0.71 -7.06
C SER A 65 16.94 -1.88 -6.55
N LYS A 66 16.30 -3.01 -6.23
CA LYS A 66 16.95 -4.30 -5.90
C LYS A 66 17.12 -5.26 -7.09
N GLY A 67 16.72 -4.87 -8.29
CA GLY A 67 16.84 -5.68 -9.51
C GLY A 67 15.68 -6.67 -9.76
N ILE A 68 14.60 -6.61 -8.97
CA ILE A 68 13.39 -7.43 -9.15
C ILE A 68 12.49 -6.78 -10.20
N LYS A 69 12.12 -7.53 -11.24
CA LYS A 69 11.48 -7.00 -12.47
C LYS A 69 9.99 -7.31 -12.58
N GLU A 70 9.47 -8.13 -11.70
CA GLU A 70 8.09 -8.54 -11.70
C GLU A 70 7.26 -7.43 -11.01
N PRO A 71 6.23 -6.86 -11.66
CA PRO A 71 5.33 -5.91 -11.02
C PRO A 71 4.39 -6.62 -10.04
N VAL A 72 4.04 -5.95 -8.93
CA VAL A 72 3.14 -6.53 -7.93
C VAL A 72 1.66 -6.25 -8.24
N SER A 73 0.77 -7.11 -7.72
CA SER A 73 -0.68 -7.02 -7.93
C SER A 73 -1.31 -5.82 -7.23
N THR A 74 -1.82 -4.86 -8.00
CA THR A 74 -2.61 -3.73 -7.45
C THR A 74 -3.93 -4.21 -6.87
N ARG A 75 -4.56 -5.20 -7.50
CA ARG A 75 -5.80 -5.83 -7.03
C ARG A 75 -5.61 -6.45 -5.65
N MET A 76 -4.57 -7.28 -5.47
CA MET A 76 -4.31 -7.89 -4.15
C MET A 76 -4.08 -6.83 -3.07
N LEU A 77 -3.29 -5.79 -3.37
CA LEU A 77 -3.03 -4.71 -2.40
C LEU A 77 -4.32 -4.00 -2.01
N TYR A 78 -5.20 -3.69 -2.97
CA TYR A 78 -6.46 -3.04 -2.69
C TYR A 78 -7.43 -3.93 -1.88
N GLU A 79 -7.57 -5.21 -2.23
CA GLU A 79 -8.42 -6.14 -1.48
C GLU A 79 -7.90 -6.34 -0.04
N MET A 80 -6.58 -6.46 0.13
CA MET A 80 -5.98 -6.58 1.46
C MET A 80 -6.09 -5.29 2.25
N ALA A 81 -6.03 -4.14 1.60
CA ALA A 81 -6.27 -2.86 2.26
C ALA A 81 -7.69 -2.77 2.81
N LYS A 82 -8.72 -3.02 1.98
CA LYS A 82 -10.13 -3.05 2.40
C LYS A 82 -10.35 -3.98 3.59
N ARG A 83 -9.79 -5.19 3.53
CA ARG A 83 -9.93 -6.22 4.57
C ARG A 83 -9.37 -5.78 5.94
N HIS A 84 -8.30 -4.99 5.93
CA HIS A 84 -7.60 -4.55 7.15
C HIS A 84 -8.05 -3.16 7.64
N ASP A 85 -8.89 -2.48 6.88
CA ASP A 85 -9.38 -1.12 7.15
C ASP A 85 -10.83 -1.07 7.69
N ARG A 86 -11.64 -2.11 7.47
CA ARG A 86 -13.01 -2.15 8.00
C ARG A 86 -13.03 -2.32 9.53
N TRP A 87 -13.69 -1.40 10.22
CA TRP A 87 -14.20 -1.64 11.57
C TRP A 87 -15.50 -2.46 11.47
N PRO A 88 -15.78 -3.38 12.40
CA PRO A 88 -17.06 -4.10 12.43
C PRO A 88 -18.24 -3.12 12.44
N GLY A 89 -19.16 -3.25 11.48
CA GLY A 89 -20.41 -2.48 11.41
C GLY A 89 -20.47 -1.31 10.42
N GLU A 90 -19.41 -1.06 9.63
CA GLU A 90 -19.37 0.06 8.69
C GLU A 90 -19.16 -0.39 7.22
N ASP A 91 -20.16 -0.16 6.36
CA ASP A 91 -20.06 -0.39 4.91
C ASP A 91 -19.49 0.85 4.22
N TYR A 92 -18.24 0.76 3.77
CA TYR A 92 -17.52 1.86 3.13
C TYR A 92 -16.82 1.45 1.82
N GLU A 93 -16.78 2.39 0.89
CA GLU A 93 -15.92 2.35 -0.31
C GLU A 93 -14.55 3.00 -0.04
N GLY A 94 -13.49 2.43 -0.63
CA GLY A 94 -12.10 2.86 -0.49
C GLY A 94 -11.31 2.13 0.60
N SER A 95 -10.06 2.56 0.83
CA SER A 95 -9.27 2.15 2.00
C SER A 95 -8.26 3.24 2.43
N SER A 96 -7.84 3.21 3.69
CA SER A 96 -6.82 4.09 4.28
C SER A 96 -5.39 3.68 3.94
N ALA A 97 -4.45 4.61 4.13
CA ALA A 97 -3.03 4.34 3.92
C ALA A 97 -2.53 3.26 4.89
N ARG A 98 -2.92 3.34 6.17
CA ARG A 98 -2.59 2.32 7.17
C ARG A 98 -3.18 0.97 6.81
N GLY A 99 -4.42 0.92 6.33
CA GLY A 99 -5.09 -0.29 5.87
C GLY A 99 -4.26 -1.01 4.80
N ALA A 100 -3.80 -0.26 3.79
CA ALA A 100 -2.93 -0.78 2.74
C ALA A 100 -1.58 -1.28 3.27
N MET A 101 -0.89 -0.48 4.10
CA MET A 101 0.39 -0.87 4.70
C MET A 101 0.27 -2.13 5.58
N LYS A 102 -0.79 -2.22 6.38
CA LYS A 102 -1.08 -3.38 7.23
C LYS A 102 -1.45 -4.62 6.40
N GLY A 103 -2.24 -4.43 5.35
CA GLY A 103 -2.60 -5.48 4.40
C GLY A 103 -1.36 -6.11 3.76
N TRP A 104 -0.44 -5.28 3.27
CA TRP A 104 0.84 -5.75 2.73
C TRP A 104 1.70 -6.42 3.80
N HIS A 105 1.84 -5.84 4.99
CA HIS A 105 2.62 -6.43 6.09
C HIS A 105 2.12 -7.82 6.51
N LYS A 106 0.81 -8.03 6.52
CA LYS A 106 0.21 -9.29 6.99
C LYS A 106 0.20 -10.38 5.94
N ASN A 107 0.09 -10.02 4.66
CA ASN A 107 -0.17 -11.00 3.60
C ASN A 107 0.96 -11.10 2.56
N GLY A 108 1.86 -10.12 2.48
CA GLY A 108 2.70 -9.92 1.31
C GLY A 108 1.88 -9.42 0.11
N VAL A 109 2.45 -9.53 -1.09
CA VAL A 109 1.73 -9.22 -2.34
C VAL A 109 2.20 -10.14 -3.47
N CYS A 110 1.28 -10.74 -4.24
CA CYS A 110 1.63 -11.58 -5.37
C CYS A 110 2.03 -10.73 -6.60
N PRO A 111 2.69 -11.32 -7.61
CA PRO A 111 2.84 -10.69 -8.92
C PRO A 111 1.50 -10.27 -9.54
N GLU A 112 1.51 -9.22 -10.37
CA GLU A 112 0.34 -8.73 -11.09
C GLU A 112 -0.30 -9.81 -11.96
N GLU A 113 0.49 -10.68 -12.58
CA GLU A 113 0.00 -11.77 -13.44
C GLU A 113 -0.85 -12.82 -12.69
N ASP A 114 -0.62 -13.02 -11.39
CA ASP A 114 -1.36 -13.99 -10.57
C ASP A 114 -2.75 -13.45 -10.17
N TRP A 115 -2.87 -12.14 -10.02
CA TRP A 115 -4.14 -11.47 -9.74
C TRP A 115 -4.18 -10.10 -10.45
N PRO A 116 -4.50 -10.10 -11.75
CA PRO A 116 -4.57 -8.87 -12.53
C PRO A 116 -5.66 -7.94 -12.01
N TYR A 117 -5.46 -6.64 -12.20
CA TYR A 117 -6.50 -5.66 -11.96
C TYR A 117 -7.59 -5.72 -13.04
N ASP A 118 -8.78 -6.13 -12.61
CA ASP A 118 -10.02 -6.02 -13.36
C ASP A 118 -11.08 -5.39 -12.44
N PRO A 119 -11.57 -4.15 -12.70
CA PRO A 119 -12.57 -3.50 -11.86
C PRO A 119 -13.95 -4.17 -11.92
N ASP A 120 -14.24 -4.97 -12.96
CA ASP A 120 -15.49 -5.69 -13.13
C ASP A 120 -15.45 -7.11 -12.54
N ASP A 121 -14.25 -7.67 -12.36
CA ASP A 121 -14.01 -8.96 -11.69
C ASP A 121 -12.94 -8.84 -10.59
N PRO A 122 -13.32 -8.46 -9.35
CA PRO A 122 -12.36 -8.33 -8.27
C PRO A 122 -11.72 -9.66 -7.88
N GLY A 123 -12.36 -10.81 -8.16
CA GLY A 123 -11.91 -12.13 -7.72
C GLY A 123 -11.73 -12.26 -6.20
N PHE A 124 -10.90 -13.22 -5.79
CA PHE A 124 -10.61 -13.46 -4.37
C PHE A 124 -9.18 -13.98 -4.14
N LEU A 125 -8.72 -13.95 -2.88
CA LEU A 125 -7.41 -14.42 -2.50
C LEU A 125 -7.37 -15.96 -2.46
N THR A 126 -6.85 -16.59 -3.51
CA THR A 126 -6.63 -18.05 -3.58
C THR A 126 -5.40 -18.48 -2.77
N ARG A 127 -5.26 -19.78 -2.51
CA ARG A 127 -4.05 -20.33 -1.86
C ARG A 127 -2.79 -20.06 -2.68
N GLN A 128 -2.86 -20.19 -4.00
CA GLN A 128 -1.70 -19.96 -4.89
C GLN A 128 -1.23 -18.50 -4.81
N ARG A 129 -2.16 -17.55 -4.89
CA ARG A 129 -1.89 -16.11 -4.72
C ARG A 129 -1.27 -15.82 -3.36
N GLN A 130 -1.81 -16.40 -2.28
CA GLN A 130 -1.27 -16.23 -0.94
C GLN A 130 0.16 -16.79 -0.78
N VAL A 131 0.48 -17.92 -1.41
CA VAL A 131 1.85 -18.48 -1.38
C VAL A 131 2.80 -17.61 -2.18
N ALA A 132 2.42 -17.18 -3.39
CA ALA A 132 3.24 -16.28 -4.21
C ALA A 132 3.50 -14.94 -3.52
N ALA A 133 2.54 -14.46 -2.73
CA ALA A 133 2.68 -13.22 -1.97
C ALA A 133 3.78 -13.24 -0.91
N LEU A 134 4.18 -14.43 -0.42
CA LEU A 134 5.24 -14.57 0.58
C LEU A 134 6.63 -14.23 0.03
N GLU A 135 6.81 -14.17 -1.29
CA GLU A 135 8.07 -13.79 -1.94
C GLU A 135 8.29 -12.26 -1.94
N TYR A 136 7.24 -11.47 -1.70
CA TYR A 136 7.32 -10.01 -1.66
C TYR A 136 6.83 -9.43 -0.31
N PRO A 137 7.45 -9.81 0.82
CA PRO A 137 7.02 -9.38 2.14
C PRO A 137 7.51 -7.95 2.47
N LEU A 138 6.71 -7.23 3.25
CA LEU A 138 7.14 -6.01 3.92
C LEU A 138 7.99 -6.35 5.15
N GLY A 139 9.20 -5.79 5.24
CA GLY A 139 10.07 -5.98 6.40
C GLY A 139 9.73 -5.04 7.56
N ALA A 140 9.83 -3.74 7.33
CA ALA A 140 9.47 -2.72 8.30
C ALA A 140 8.77 -1.55 7.63
N TYR A 141 7.83 -0.92 8.34
CA TYR A 141 7.13 0.26 7.87
C TYR A 141 6.90 1.23 9.01
N TYR A 142 6.94 2.52 8.67
CA TYR A 142 6.85 3.61 9.63
C TYR A 142 6.02 4.75 9.05
N ARG A 143 5.24 5.40 9.91
CA ARG A 143 4.51 6.60 9.56
C ARG A 143 5.44 7.80 9.64
N ILE A 144 5.49 8.61 8.60
CA ILE A 144 6.17 9.90 8.62
C ILE A 144 5.17 10.93 9.16
N LEU A 145 5.65 11.83 10.00
CA LEU A 145 4.86 13.03 10.31
C LEU A 145 4.72 13.88 9.02
N PRO A 146 3.61 14.62 8.84
CA PRO A 146 3.38 15.47 7.68
C PRO A 146 4.28 16.72 7.74
N LYS A 147 5.60 16.51 7.69
CA LYS A 147 6.64 17.52 7.74
C LYS A 147 7.51 17.36 6.51
N ARG A 148 7.70 18.47 5.80
CA ARG A 148 8.52 18.54 4.59
C ARG A 148 9.93 17.97 4.81
N SER A 149 10.58 18.36 5.91
CA SER A 149 11.92 17.89 6.29
C SER A 149 12.00 16.38 6.47
N ASP A 150 10.98 15.78 7.06
CA ASP A 150 10.95 14.35 7.38
C ASP A 150 10.72 13.54 6.11
N ALA A 151 9.87 14.04 5.20
CA ALA A 151 9.69 13.47 3.87
C ALA A 151 10.96 13.57 3.01
N HIS A 152 11.69 14.70 3.03
CA HIS A 152 12.99 14.79 2.36
C HIS A 152 14.00 13.78 2.90
N ALA A 153 14.11 13.66 4.22
CA ALA A 153 15.00 12.68 4.84
C ALA A 153 14.61 11.25 4.47
N ALA A 154 13.31 10.93 4.56
CA ALA A 154 12.77 9.63 4.15
C ALA A 154 13.10 9.28 2.71
N LEU A 155 12.94 10.20 1.76
CA LEU A 155 13.30 9.94 0.35
C LEU A 155 14.79 9.65 0.15
N ASN A 156 15.68 10.31 0.90
CA ASN A 156 17.12 10.02 0.83
C ASN A 156 17.48 8.66 1.45
N GLU A 157 16.74 8.25 2.48
CA GLU A 157 16.98 7.00 3.17
C GLU A 157 16.34 5.81 2.46
N VAL A 158 15.06 5.90 2.08
CA VAL A 158 14.24 4.78 1.60
C VAL A 158 13.81 4.88 0.14
N GLU A 159 14.16 5.94 -0.59
CA GLU A 159 13.92 6.14 -2.03
C GLU A 159 12.47 6.43 -2.45
N ALA A 160 11.45 5.96 -1.72
CA ALA A 160 10.04 6.18 -2.05
C ALA A 160 9.15 6.31 -0.80
N ILE A 161 8.08 7.10 -0.90
CA ILE A 161 7.07 7.28 0.14
C ILE A 161 5.70 6.96 -0.44
N PHE A 162 4.90 6.19 0.29
CA PHE A 162 3.47 6.02 0.02
C PHE A 162 2.71 7.16 0.69
N ALA A 163 1.92 7.90 -0.06
CA ALA A 163 1.29 9.13 0.41
C ALA A 163 -0.21 9.16 0.11
N THR A 164 -0.96 9.82 0.98
CA THR A 164 -2.34 10.24 0.72
C THR A 164 -2.49 11.73 0.94
N ALA A 165 -3.37 12.37 0.18
CA ALA A 165 -3.62 13.80 0.26
C ALA A 165 -5.01 14.15 -0.27
N ASP A 166 -5.49 15.35 0.07
CA ASP A 166 -6.57 15.99 -0.65
C ASP A 166 -6.12 16.34 -2.08
N THR A 167 -6.88 15.89 -3.07
CA THR A 167 -6.75 16.36 -4.45
C THR A 167 -7.70 17.51 -4.71
N HIS A 168 -7.39 18.30 -5.72
CA HIS A 168 -8.16 19.45 -6.13
C HIS A 168 -7.96 19.69 -7.63
N ARG A 169 -8.64 20.68 -8.19
CA ARG A 169 -8.65 20.96 -9.64
C ARG A 169 -7.28 21.15 -10.32
N GLY A 170 -6.21 21.31 -9.55
CA GLY A 170 -4.85 21.41 -10.07
C GLY A 170 -4.33 20.03 -10.51
N TRP A 171 -4.75 18.97 -9.83
CA TRP A 171 -4.45 17.59 -10.18
C TRP A 171 -5.10 17.21 -11.51
N ASP A 172 -6.30 17.70 -11.81
CA ASP A 172 -6.95 17.50 -13.12
C ASP A 172 -6.30 18.32 -14.25
N ASN A 173 -5.58 19.40 -13.93
CA ASN A 173 -5.08 20.39 -14.88
C ASN A 173 -3.60 20.67 -14.65
N VAL A 174 -2.78 19.60 -14.69
CA VAL A 174 -1.31 19.73 -14.60
C VAL A 174 -0.82 20.60 -15.76
N ASP A 175 0.04 21.56 -15.46
CA ASP A 175 0.65 22.44 -16.46
C ASP A 175 2.16 22.22 -16.48
N ASN A 176 2.70 21.78 -17.63
CA ASN A 176 4.13 21.50 -17.83
C ASN A 176 4.77 20.63 -16.72
N GLY A 177 4.03 19.62 -16.24
CA GLY A 177 4.50 18.72 -15.18
C GLY A 177 4.46 19.32 -13.77
N LEU A 178 3.80 20.46 -13.56
CA LEU A 178 3.57 21.09 -12.26
C LEU A 178 2.08 21.05 -11.93
N ILE A 179 1.73 20.66 -10.70
CA ILE A 179 0.35 20.73 -10.20
C ILE A 179 0.07 22.17 -9.75
N PRO A 180 -0.81 22.94 -10.44
CA PRO A 180 -1.07 24.32 -10.05
C PRO A 180 -1.86 24.36 -8.74
N TYR A 181 -1.41 25.17 -7.80
CA TYR A 181 -2.04 25.30 -6.49
C TYR A 181 -2.38 26.75 -6.14
N LYS A 182 -3.54 26.93 -5.49
CA LYS A 182 -3.92 28.16 -4.78
C LYS A 182 -4.67 27.76 -3.51
N PRO A 183 -4.47 28.43 -2.36
CA PRO A 183 -5.18 28.11 -1.12
C PRO A 183 -6.71 28.09 -1.21
N ALA A 184 -7.29 28.81 -2.17
CA ALA A 184 -8.72 28.80 -2.43
C ALA A 184 -9.23 27.55 -3.17
N TYR A 185 -8.35 26.62 -3.56
CA TYR A 185 -8.75 25.38 -4.21
C TYR A 185 -9.28 24.45 -3.12
N GLY A 186 -10.59 24.18 -3.15
CA GLY A 186 -11.20 23.20 -2.25
C GLY A 186 -10.84 21.77 -2.63
N SER A 187 -10.89 20.88 -1.65
CA SER A 187 -10.75 19.43 -1.87
C SER A 187 -11.83 18.89 -2.81
N GLN A 188 -11.42 17.99 -3.69
CA GLN A 188 -12.27 17.16 -4.55
C GLN A 188 -12.26 15.68 -4.14
N GLY A 189 -11.58 15.34 -3.04
CA GLY A 189 -11.47 13.98 -2.52
C GLY A 189 -10.04 13.58 -2.19
N GLY A 190 -9.91 12.61 -1.28
CA GLY A 190 -8.64 12.00 -0.95
C GLY A 190 -8.14 11.08 -2.05
N HIS A 191 -6.85 11.16 -2.35
CA HIS A 191 -6.18 10.27 -3.29
C HIS A 191 -4.89 9.69 -2.71
N ALA A 192 -4.46 8.54 -3.23
CA ALA A 192 -3.25 7.84 -2.81
C ALA A 192 -2.28 7.66 -3.98
N PHE A 193 -1.00 7.90 -3.75
CA PHE A 193 0.04 7.94 -4.78
C PHE A 193 1.43 7.70 -4.17
N ALA A 194 2.46 7.64 -5.02
CA ALA A 194 3.85 7.55 -4.59
C ALA A 194 4.55 8.91 -4.69
N ILE A 195 5.40 9.25 -3.71
CA ILE A 195 6.40 10.32 -3.82
C ILE A 195 7.75 9.65 -4.06
N LEU A 196 8.42 10.02 -5.16
CA LEU A 196 9.64 9.33 -5.63
C LEU A 196 10.87 10.26 -5.70
N GLY A 197 10.69 11.53 -5.34
CA GLY A 197 11.76 12.52 -5.45
C GLY A 197 11.30 13.91 -5.03
N TYR A 198 12.18 14.90 -5.22
CA TYR A 198 11.90 16.30 -4.96
C TYR A 198 12.87 17.22 -5.71
N THR A 199 12.43 18.46 -5.89
CA THR A 199 13.20 19.59 -6.42
C THR A 199 13.12 20.78 -5.46
N GLU A 200 13.65 21.93 -5.84
CA GLU A 200 13.44 23.18 -5.11
C GLU A 200 11.97 23.65 -5.09
N GLU A 201 11.16 23.21 -6.07
CA GLU A 201 9.76 23.64 -6.23
C GLU A 201 8.78 22.76 -5.44
N GLY A 202 9.07 21.47 -5.29
CA GLY A 202 8.15 20.53 -4.66
C GLY A 202 8.58 19.07 -4.71
N PHE A 203 7.69 18.20 -4.26
CA PHE A 203 7.85 16.75 -4.34
C PHE A 203 7.50 16.25 -5.74
N ILE A 204 8.21 15.23 -6.23
CA ILE A 204 7.88 14.55 -7.49
C ILE A 204 6.98 13.37 -7.14
N VAL A 205 5.72 13.44 -7.58
CA VAL A 205 4.72 12.39 -7.36
C VAL A 205 4.58 11.53 -8.60
N GLN A 206 4.38 10.22 -8.43
CA GLN A 206 3.91 9.31 -9.47
C GLN A 206 2.46 8.93 -9.17
N ASN A 207 1.57 9.25 -10.10
CA ASN A 207 0.13 9.00 -9.99
C ASN A 207 -0.27 7.70 -10.70
N SER A 208 -1.55 7.33 -10.59
CA SER A 208 -2.17 6.13 -11.16
C SER A 208 -3.32 6.45 -12.12
N TRP A 209 -3.20 7.54 -12.88
CA TRP A 209 -4.19 8.00 -13.88
C TRP A 209 -3.66 7.92 -15.32
N GLY A 210 -2.81 6.92 -15.59
CA GLY A 210 -2.20 6.72 -16.90
C GLY A 210 -0.95 7.57 -17.14
N ASP A 211 -0.27 7.28 -18.24
CA ASP A 211 0.96 7.94 -18.69
C ASP A 211 0.73 9.32 -19.32
N ASP A 212 -0.48 9.57 -19.82
CA ASP A 212 -0.94 10.87 -20.32
C ASP A 212 -1.14 11.91 -19.22
N TRP A 213 -1.32 11.48 -17.96
CA TRP A 213 -1.40 12.39 -16.84
C TRP A 213 -0.02 12.93 -16.45
N GLY A 214 0.07 14.22 -16.15
CA GLY A 214 1.30 14.85 -15.72
C GLY A 214 2.26 15.10 -16.89
N GLY A 215 3.45 14.50 -16.84
CA GLY A 215 4.45 14.61 -17.89
C GLY A 215 5.60 15.56 -17.52
N LEU A 216 6.23 15.32 -16.37
CA LEU A 216 7.36 16.10 -15.89
C LEU A 216 8.56 16.00 -16.84
N GLN A 217 9.11 17.14 -17.25
CA GLN A 217 10.37 17.23 -18.00
C GLN A 217 11.48 17.79 -17.11
N MET A 218 12.50 17.00 -16.84
CA MET A 218 13.61 17.42 -15.97
C MET A 218 14.95 16.87 -16.45
N ASN A 219 15.96 17.74 -16.52
CA ASN A 219 17.31 17.40 -16.99
C ASN A 219 17.34 16.66 -18.35
N GLY A 220 16.45 17.06 -19.28
CA GLY A 220 16.34 16.43 -20.61
C GLY A 220 15.64 15.07 -20.62
N ALA A 221 15.12 14.59 -19.49
CA ALA A 221 14.34 13.37 -19.37
C ALA A 221 12.85 13.67 -19.18
N PHE A 222 11.99 12.85 -19.78
CA PHE A 222 10.54 12.88 -19.62
C PHE A 222 10.07 11.77 -18.68
N TYR A 223 9.26 12.13 -17.68
CA TYR A 223 8.69 11.26 -16.67
C TYR A 223 7.15 11.24 -16.83
N PRO A 224 6.58 10.25 -17.55
CA PRO A 224 5.13 10.12 -17.69
C PRO A 224 4.48 9.79 -16.34
N GLY A 225 3.19 10.09 -16.18
CA GLY A 225 2.46 9.83 -14.94
C GLY A 225 2.99 10.59 -13.72
N CYS A 226 3.94 11.51 -13.91
CA CYS A 226 4.61 12.24 -12.84
C CYS A 226 4.41 13.74 -12.96
N ALA A 227 4.32 14.41 -11.80
CA ALA A 227 4.26 15.85 -11.71
C ALA A 227 4.93 16.36 -10.41
N ILE A 228 5.23 17.65 -10.35
CA ILE A 228 5.67 18.33 -9.14
C ILE A 228 4.43 18.75 -8.33
N TRP A 229 4.34 18.23 -7.12
CA TRP A 229 3.43 18.67 -6.08
C TRP A 229 4.13 19.71 -5.22
N ARG A 230 3.69 20.98 -5.33
CA ARG A 230 4.36 22.14 -4.72
C ARG A 230 4.36 22.02 -3.20
N TYR A 231 5.35 22.62 -2.55
CA TYR A 231 5.45 22.50 -1.09
C TYR A 231 4.33 23.19 -0.32
N ASP A 232 3.78 24.30 -0.83
CA ASP A 232 2.63 24.97 -0.22
C ASP A 232 1.38 24.09 -0.31
N ASP A 233 1.18 23.46 -1.47
CA ASP A 233 0.13 22.46 -1.67
C ASP A 233 0.29 21.24 -0.74
N PHE A 234 1.51 20.70 -0.64
CA PHE A 234 1.84 19.62 0.30
C PHE A 234 1.48 19.96 1.74
N GLU A 235 1.85 21.14 2.22
CA GLU A 235 1.63 21.55 3.61
C GLU A 235 0.14 21.72 3.96
N ASP A 236 -0.66 22.16 2.98
CA ASP A 236 -2.08 22.40 3.17
C ASP A 236 -2.92 21.11 2.98
N ASN A 237 -2.47 20.15 2.15
CA ASN A 237 -3.29 19.04 1.69
C ASN A 237 -2.80 17.63 2.06
N VAL A 238 -1.56 17.44 2.56
CA VAL A 238 -1.05 16.11 2.92
C VAL A 238 -1.84 15.49 4.08
N TRP A 239 -2.12 14.19 3.99
CA TRP A 239 -2.81 13.43 5.04
C TRP A 239 -1.86 12.47 5.73
N ASP A 240 -1.49 11.39 5.03
CA ASP A 240 -0.72 10.29 5.59
C ASP A 240 0.49 9.99 4.71
N LEU A 241 1.61 9.72 5.36
CA LEU A 241 2.87 9.41 4.72
C LEU A 241 3.46 8.16 5.37
N TRP A 242 3.86 7.20 4.55
CA TRP A 242 4.39 5.92 5.00
C TRP A 242 5.65 5.55 4.23
N VAL A 243 6.66 5.11 4.97
CA VAL A 243 7.85 4.49 4.40
C VAL A 243 7.83 2.99 4.59
N ALA A 244 8.47 2.27 3.67
CA ALA A 244 8.65 0.84 3.73
C ALA A 244 10.11 0.46 3.52
N ARG A 245 10.53 -0.60 4.21
CA ARG A 245 11.74 -1.36 3.89
C ARG A 245 11.37 -2.80 3.60
N LEU A 246 11.71 -3.22 2.39
CA LEU A 246 11.60 -4.61 1.94
C LEU A 246 12.49 -5.51 2.81
N ALA A 247 11.95 -6.62 3.28
CA ALA A 247 12.72 -7.61 4.02
C ALA A 247 13.86 -8.20 3.16
N LEU A 248 14.85 -8.79 3.80
CA LEU A 248 15.75 -9.72 3.11
C LEU A 248 15.04 -11.06 2.96
N PRO A 249 15.27 -11.82 1.87
CA PRO A 249 14.75 -13.17 1.74
C PRO A 249 15.20 -14.02 2.93
N VAL A 250 14.25 -14.56 3.69
CA VAL A 250 14.52 -15.47 4.81
C VAL A 250 14.18 -16.88 4.38
N THR A 251 15.16 -17.78 4.41
CA THR A 251 15.02 -19.18 3.97
C THR A 251 14.24 -20.06 4.96
N GLU A 252 13.83 -19.52 6.11
CA GLU A 252 13.09 -20.25 7.14
C GLU A 252 11.81 -19.50 7.54
N ALA A 253 10.65 -20.13 7.38
CA ALA A 253 9.34 -19.59 7.77
C ALA A 253 9.26 -19.20 9.26
N LYS A 254 10.11 -19.79 10.11
CA LYS A 254 10.20 -19.50 11.54
C LYS A 254 10.67 -18.06 11.83
N THR A 255 11.41 -17.45 10.90
CA THR A 255 11.95 -16.08 11.03
C THR A 255 10.93 -14.98 10.73
N LEU A 256 9.81 -15.32 10.07
CA LEU A 256 8.67 -14.40 9.86
C LEU A 256 7.86 -14.17 11.15
N ARG A 257 8.12 -14.94 12.21
CA ARG A 257 7.49 -14.77 13.52
C ARG A 257 8.13 -13.59 14.24
N VAL A 258 7.67 -12.37 13.93
CA VAL A 258 8.04 -11.16 14.66
C VAL A 258 7.62 -11.33 16.12
N GLY A 259 8.60 -11.48 17.02
CA GLY A 259 8.37 -11.48 18.45
C GLY A 259 7.84 -10.12 18.89
N ALA A 260 6.60 -10.08 19.38
CA ALA A 260 6.04 -8.91 20.05
C ALA A 260 6.03 -9.18 21.56
N TYR A 261 6.61 -8.28 22.34
CA TYR A 261 6.37 -8.22 23.78
C TYR A 261 5.20 -7.26 24.02
N ILE A 262 4.32 -7.60 24.96
CA ILE A 262 3.26 -6.72 25.45
C ILE A 262 3.58 -6.37 26.90
N ASP A 263 3.43 -5.09 27.24
CA ASP A 263 3.51 -4.62 28.63
C ASP A 263 2.16 -4.85 29.31
N VAL A 264 2.14 -5.75 30.28
CA VAL A 264 0.98 -6.03 31.12
C VAL A 264 1.33 -5.60 32.54
N GLY A 265 1.04 -4.34 32.87
CA GLY A 265 1.22 -3.82 34.22
C GLY A 265 2.68 -3.79 34.70
N GLY A 266 3.62 -3.37 33.85
CA GLY A 266 5.04 -3.26 34.20
C GLY A 266 5.82 -4.57 34.06
N ARG A 267 5.26 -5.57 33.38
CA ARG A 267 5.92 -6.83 33.03
C ARG A 267 5.83 -7.02 31.53
N SER A 268 6.99 -7.26 30.90
CA SER A 268 7.07 -7.68 29.51
C SER A 268 6.70 -9.15 29.40
N GLU A 269 5.52 -9.44 28.86
CA GLU A 269 5.12 -10.80 28.48
C GLU A 269 5.34 -11.02 27.00
N ALA A 270 5.81 -12.22 26.64
CA ALA A 270 5.85 -12.64 25.24
C ALA A 270 4.39 -12.77 24.76
N LYS A 271 4.01 -12.00 23.75
CA LYS A 271 2.67 -12.11 23.15
C LYS A 271 2.50 -13.54 22.62
N VAL A 272 1.39 -14.19 22.95
CA VAL A 272 0.98 -15.41 22.25
C VAL A 272 0.81 -15.04 20.77
N ILE A 273 1.74 -15.49 19.94
CA ILE A 273 1.75 -15.17 18.51
C ILE A 273 0.66 -16.02 17.88
N ALA A 274 -0.41 -15.35 17.43
CA ALA A 274 -1.43 -16.00 16.63
C ALA A 274 -0.78 -16.52 15.32
N PRO A 275 -1.13 -17.74 14.86
CA PRO A 275 -0.44 -18.37 13.75
C PRO A 275 -0.62 -17.56 12.45
N PRO A 276 0.39 -17.51 11.56
CA PRO A 276 0.23 -16.89 10.24
C PRO A 276 -0.96 -17.48 9.50
N GLN A 277 -1.75 -16.64 8.83
CA GLN A 277 -2.99 -17.11 8.18
C GLN A 277 -2.74 -18.25 7.19
N HIS A 278 -1.67 -18.20 6.41
CA HIS A 278 -1.34 -19.24 5.45
C HIS A 278 -1.03 -20.61 6.09
N GLU A 279 -0.60 -20.66 7.36
CA GLU A 279 -0.35 -21.92 8.08
C GLU A 279 -1.66 -22.61 8.50
N ILE A 280 -2.72 -21.83 8.75
CA ILE A 280 -4.00 -22.35 9.26
C ILE A 280 -5.15 -22.25 8.26
N ARG A 281 -4.97 -21.62 7.09
CA ARG A 281 -6.01 -21.34 6.09
C ARG A 281 -6.92 -22.52 5.76
N ASP A 282 -6.36 -23.73 5.73
CA ASP A 282 -7.07 -24.96 5.39
C ASP A 282 -7.73 -25.66 6.60
N HIS A 283 -7.66 -25.05 7.78
CA HIS A 283 -8.00 -25.66 9.08
C HIS A 283 -8.97 -24.84 9.92
N TYR A 284 -9.44 -23.69 9.43
CA TYR A 284 -10.41 -22.87 10.14
C TYR A 284 -11.49 -22.33 9.21
N VAL A 285 -12.65 -22.03 9.79
CA VAL A 285 -13.72 -21.22 9.20
C VAL A 285 -14.15 -20.22 10.26
N HIS A 286 -14.10 -18.94 9.95
CA HIS A 286 -14.50 -17.86 10.85
C HIS A 286 -15.90 -17.38 10.50
N ILE A 287 -16.79 -17.45 11.49
CA ILE A 287 -18.21 -17.12 11.36
C ILE A 287 -18.55 -16.14 12.48
N ASP A 288 -19.20 -15.04 12.13
CA ASP A 288 -19.71 -14.04 13.06
C ASP A 288 -21.17 -13.72 12.71
N ASP A 289 -22.05 -13.69 13.71
CA ASP A 289 -23.51 -13.50 13.54
C ASP A 289 -24.19 -14.36 12.45
N GLY A 290 -23.67 -15.56 12.21
CA GLY A 290 -24.20 -16.52 11.23
C GLY A 290 -23.75 -16.26 9.79
N GLU A 291 -22.90 -15.26 9.57
CA GLU A 291 -22.25 -14.98 8.28
C GLU A 291 -20.74 -15.24 8.38
N PHE A 292 -20.08 -15.43 7.25
CA PHE A 292 -18.62 -15.50 7.26
C PHE A 292 -18.03 -14.13 7.62
N ASP A 293 -17.15 -14.08 8.63
CA ASP A 293 -16.40 -12.86 8.91
C ASP A 293 -15.38 -12.66 7.78
N ARG A 294 -15.50 -11.55 7.05
CA ARG A 294 -14.67 -11.23 5.89
C ARG A 294 -13.48 -10.33 6.23
N PHE A 295 -13.30 -9.99 7.50
CA PHE A 295 -12.40 -8.92 7.93
C PHE A 295 -11.26 -9.41 8.85
N GLY A 296 -10.30 -8.52 9.06
CA GLY A 296 -9.22 -8.73 10.03
C GLY A 296 -8.22 -9.83 9.65
N ASP A 297 -7.62 -10.42 10.68
CA ASP A 297 -6.48 -11.34 10.54
C ASP A 297 -6.88 -12.74 10.02
N TYR A 298 -8.13 -13.17 10.24
CA TYR A 298 -8.62 -14.52 9.89
C TYR A 298 -10.01 -14.50 9.25
N PRO A 299 -10.18 -13.93 8.05
CA PRO A 299 -11.45 -13.94 7.36
C PRO A 299 -11.79 -15.34 6.87
N SER A 300 -13.03 -15.51 6.48
CA SER A 300 -13.52 -16.64 5.70
C SER A 300 -14.46 -16.14 4.61
N HIS A 301 -14.48 -16.85 3.50
CA HIS A 301 -15.38 -16.63 2.38
C HIS A 301 -15.91 -17.96 1.89
N GLU A 302 -17.06 -17.93 1.21
CA GLU A 302 -17.66 -19.13 0.65
C GLU A 302 -16.69 -19.84 -0.30
N ASP A 303 -15.96 -19.11 -1.15
CA ASP A 303 -14.99 -19.69 -2.07
C ASP A 303 -13.81 -20.37 -1.36
N GLN A 304 -13.34 -19.81 -0.25
CA GLN A 304 -12.32 -20.46 0.58
C GLN A 304 -12.85 -21.76 1.16
N VAL A 305 -14.08 -21.76 1.67
CA VAL A 305 -14.70 -22.97 2.22
C VAL A 305 -14.89 -24.03 1.12
N ARG A 306 -15.26 -23.61 -0.10
CA ARG A 306 -15.32 -24.49 -1.27
C ARG A 306 -13.95 -25.07 -1.61
N GLU A 307 -12.87 -24.28 -1.59
CA GLU A 307 -11.49 -24.77 -1.76
C GLU A 307 -11.11 -25.81 -0.70
N ILE A 308 -11.45 -25.56 0.58
CA ILE A 308 -11.18 -26.48 1.69
C ILE A 308 -11.93 -27.80 1.50
N ILE A 309 -13.23 -27.73 1.21
CA ILE A 309 -14.08 -28.91 0.97
C ILE A 309 -13.55 -29.70 -0.22
N GLN A 310 -13.25 -29.04 -1.33
CA GLN A 310 -12.75 -29.71 -2.54
C GLN A 310 -11.48 -30.50 -2.24
N ARG A 311 -10.53 -29.94 -1.50
CA ARG A 311 -9.28 -30.66 -1.13
C ARG A 311 -9.49 -31.78 -0.13
N ALA A 312 -10.43 -31.61 0.81
CA ALA A 312 -10.83 -32.68 1.71
C ALA A 312 -11.42 -33.87 0.93
N VAL A 313 -12.14 -33.60 -0.16
CA VAL A 313 -12.74 -34.62 -1.03
C VAL A 313 -11.70 -35.23 -1.99
N THR A 314 -10.78 -34.45 -2.57
CA THR A 314 -9.79 -34.96 -3.55
C THR A 314 -8.60 -35.66 -2.92
N GLY A 315 -8.35 -35.50 -1.61
CA GLY A 315 -7.29 -36.21 -0.89
C GLY A 315 -5.88 -35.60 -1.05
N ASP A 316 -5.76 -34.38 -1.58
CA ASP A 316 -4.48 -33.65 -1.73
C ASP A 316 -3.94 -33.08 -0.40
N GLY A 317 -4.53 -33.48 0.73
CA GLY A 317 -4.07 -33.14 2.08
C GLY A 317 -3.06 -34.16 2.57
N LYS A 318 -1.83 -33.73 2.88
CA LYS A 318 -0.93 -34.58 3.70
C LYS A 318 -1.63 -34.83 5.05
N PRO A 319 -1.69 -36.09 5.54
CA PRO A 319 -2.24 -36.35 6.85
C PRO A 319 -1.48 -35.55 7.91
N PRO A 320 -2.16 -35.01 8.93
CA PRO A 320 -1.50 -34.30 10.01
C PRO A 320 -0.46 -35.21 10.64
N LYS A 321 0.77 -34.70 10.81
CA LYS A 321 1.78 -35.36 11.64
C LYS A 321 1.32 -35.17 13.09
N HIS A 322 0.59 -36.15 13.61
CA HIS A 322 0.29 -36.24 15.04
C HIS A 322 1.56 -36.52 15.84
#